data_AF-A0AB35Q0F7-F1
#
_entry.id   AF-A0AB35Q0F7-F1
#
_cell.length_a   1.000
_cell.length_b   1.000
_cell.length_c   1.000
_cell.angle_alpha   90.00
_cell.angle_beta   90.00
_cell.angle_gamma   90.00
#
_symmetry.space_group_name_H-M   'P 1'
#
loop_
_entity.id
_entity.type
_entity.pdbx_description
1 polymer ?
#
loop_
_entity_poly.entity_id
_entity_poly.type
_entity_poly.pdbx_seq_one_letter_code
_entity_poly.pdbx_strand_id
1 'polypeptide(L)' 'MTPEIENVMRNQGRQCAEEIRRALKAKPKPKWNEVVPPILKKHHEKIKPMGISLTAFVSSIGRMNGRYGVES' A
#
# COMPACT_ATOMS: atom_id res chain seq x y z
N MET A 1 -11.58 0.96 14.08
CA MET A 1 -10.39 0.13 13.78
C MET A 1 -9.60 0.04 15.07
N THR A 2 -9.10 -1.13 15.47
CA THR A 2 -8.32 -1.25 16.71
C THR A 2 -6.89 -0.77 16.46
N PRO A 3 -6.16 -0.30 17.49
CA PRO A 3 -4.76 0.13 17.33
C PRO A 3 -3.86 -0.97 16.77
N GLU A 4 -4.14 -2.24 17.08
CA GLU A 4 -3.41 -3.38 16.53
C GLU A 4 -3.62 -3.52 15.02
N ILE A 5 -4.87 -3.46 14.55
CA ILE A 5 -5.20 -3.52 13.12
C ILE A 5 -4.59 -2.32 12.39
N GLU A 6 -4.59 -1.13 13.00
CA GLU A 6 -3.93 0.05 12.43
C GLU A 6 -2.43 -0.12 12.30
N ASN A 7 -1.78 -0.66 13.32
CA ASN A 7 -0.34 -0.89 13.30
C ASN A 7 0.03 -1.92 12.23
N VAL A 8 -0.73 -3.03 12.14
CA VAL A 8 -0.54 -4.05 11.10
C VAL A 8 -0.74 -3.45 9.71
N MET A 9 -1.80 -2.67 9.51
CA MET A 9 -2.09 -2.01 8.24
C MET A 9 -0.96 -1.05 7.82
N ARG A 10 -0.46 -0.22 8.75
CA ARG A 10 0.65 0.72 8.49
C ARG A 10 1.93 -0.04 8.18
N ASN A 11 2.26 -1.07 8.95
CA ASN A 11 3.45 -1.88 8.73
C ASN A 11 3.41 -2.57 7.36
N GLN A 12 2.26 -3.14 7.00
CA GLN A 12 2.07 -3.76 5.70
C GLN A 12 2.06 -2.73 4.56
N GLY A 13 1.52 -1.54 4.81
CA GLY A 13 1.54 -0.42 3.87
C GLY A 13 2.96 0.07 3.57
N ARG A 14 3.86 0.08 4.57
CA ARG A 14 5.28 0.45 4.39
C ARG A 14 5.97 -0.54 3.47
N GLN A 15 5.81 -1.84 3.73
CA GLN A 15 6.38 -2.89 2.91
C GLN A 15 5.85 -2.82 1.47
N CYS A 16 4.56 -2.59 1.29
CA CYS A 16 3.95 -2.42 -0.03
C CYS A 16 4.52 -1.21 -0.78
N ALA A 17 4.68 -0.07 -0.10
CA ALA A 17 5.25 1.14 -0.71
C ALA A 17 6.70 0.95 -1.13
N GLU A 18 7.51 0.26 -0.33
CA GLU A 18 8.90 -0.07 -0.65
C GLU A 18 9.00 -1.03 -1.84
N GLU A 19 8.14 -2.06 -1.90
CA GLU A 19 8.10 -2.99 -3.03
C GLU A 19 7.71 -2.25 -4.33
N ILE A 20 6.70 -1.37 -4.28
CA ILE A 20 6.32 -0.51 -5.41
C ILE A 20 7.50 0.39 -5.84
N ARG A 21 8.17 1.07 -4.90
CA ARG A 21 9.31 1.93 -5.21
C ARG A 21 10.46 1.16 -5.85
N ARG A 22 10.75 -0.04 -5.35
CA ARG A 22 11.79 -0.91 -5.90
C ARG A 22 11.43 -1.36 -7.31
N ALA A 23 10.20 -1.82 -7.52
CA ALA A 23 9.75 -2.29 -8.83
C ALA A 23 9.74 -1.15 -9.87
N LEU A 24 9.31 0.06 -9.49
CA LEU A 24 9.31 1.23 -10.38
C LEU A 24 10.72 1.79 -10.68
N LYS A 25 11.75 1.42 -9.90
CA LYS A 25 13.15 1.78 -10.17
C LYS A 25 13.82 0.90 -11.23
N ALA A 26 13.21 -0.22 -11.62
CA ALA A 26 13.74 -1.11 -12.65
C ALA A 26 13.90 -0.37 -14.00
N LYS A 27 14.89 -0.79 -14.80
CA LYS A 27 15.12 -0.30 -16.16
C LYS A 27 14.97 -1.44 -17.18
N PRO A 28 14.20 -1.25 -18.27
CA PRO A 28 13.44 -0.04 -18.62
C PRO A 28 12.31 0.25 -17.61
N LYS A 29 11.91 1.52 -17.51
CA LYS A 29 10.89 1.95 -16.53
C LYS A 29 9.58 1.21 -16.81
N PRO A 30 9.10 0.36 -15.89
CA PRO A 30 7.93 -0.45 -16.16
C PRO A 30 6.65 0.39 -16.11
N LYS A 31 5.59 -0.07 -16.78
CA LYS A 31 4.30 0.62 -16.74
C LYS A 31 3.67 0.46 -15.36
N TRP A 32 3.15 1.56 -14.84
CA TRP A 32 2.53 1.59 -13.51
C TRP A 32 1.40 0.56 -13.38
N ASN A 33 0.52 0.44 -14.38
CA ASN A 33 -0.62 -0.47 -14.38
C ASN A 33 -0.23 -1.96 -14.39
N GLU A 34 0.98 -2.29 -14.86
CA GLU A 34 1.47 -3.67 -14.90
C GLU A 34 2.11 -4.08 -13.57
N VAL A 35 2.68 -3.11 -12.84
CA VAL A 35 3.49 -3.36 -11.64
C VAL A 35 2.74 -3.10 -10.35
N VAL A 36 2.00 -2.00 -10.26
CA VAL A 36 1.46 -1.53 -8.98
C VAL A 36 0.21 -2.32 -8.54
N PRO A 37 -0.80 -2.59 -9.41
CA PRO A 37 -1.96 -3.38 -9.03
C PRO A 37 -1.66 -4.78 -8.46
N PRO A 38 -0.74 -5.60 -9.04
CA PRO A 38 -0.43 -6.91 -8.47
C PRO A 38 0.28 -6.81 -7.12
N ILE A 39 1.19 -5.84 -6.92
CA ILE A 39 1.86 -5.62 -5.62
C ILE A 39 0.83 -5.21 -4.56
N LEU A 40 -0.08 -4.29 -4.87
CA LEU A 40 -1.15 -3.89 -3.94
C LEU A 40 -2.02 -5.08 -3.51
N LYS A 41 -2.44 -5.92 -4.47
CA LYS A 41 -3.22 -7.14 -4.18
C LYS A 41 -2.44 -8.10 -3.29
N LYS A 42 -1.20 -8.43 -3.63
CA LYS A 42 -0.31 -9.31 -2.86
C LYS A 42 -0.19 -8.88 -1.40
N HIS A 43 -0.01 -7.58 -1.15
CA HIS A 43 0.09 -7.08 0.23
C HIS A 43 -1.27 -7.03 0.94
N HIS A 44 -2.34 -6.69 0.22
CA HIS A 44 -3.69 -6.68 0.78
C HIS A 44 -4.13 -8.08 1.22
N GLU A 45 -3.83 -9.13 0.46
CA GLU A 45 -4.22 -10.51 0.79
C GLU A 45 -3.73 -10.95 2.18
N LYS A 46 -2.56 -10.48 2.63
CA LYS A 46 -2.03 -10.83 3.97
C LYS A 46 -2.83 -10.22 5.12
N ILE A 47 -3.53 -9.12 4.87
CA ILE A 47 -4.29 -8.36 5.90
C ILE A 47 -5.80 -8.40 5.66
N LYS A 48 -6.24 -8.95 4.53
CA LYS A 48 -7.64 -9.25 4.21
C LYS A 48 -8.37 -10.03 5.31
N PRO A 49 -7.80 -11.06 5.96
CA PRO A 49 -8.50 -11.78 7.05
C PRO A 49 -8.80 -10.91 8.29
N MET A 50 -8.18 -9.74 8.42
CA MET A 50 -8.44 -8.78 9.50
C MET A 50 -9.63 -7.85 9.20
N GLY A 51 -10.40 -8.11 8.13
CA GLY A 51 -11.53 -7.29 7.72
C GLY A 51 -11.15 -5.97 7.03
N ILE A 52 -9.89 -5.79 6.67
CA ILE A 52 -9.41 -4.56 6.01
C ILE A 52 -9.75 -4.63 4.52
N SER A 53 -10.47 -3.62 4.02
CA SER A 53 -10.78 -3.50 2.59
C SER A 53 -9.57 -3.01 1.78
N LEU A 54 -9.52 -3.34 0.48
CA LEU A 54 -8.46 -2.87 -0.41
C LEU A 54 -8.43 -1.34 -0.48
N THR A 55 -9.60 -0.70 -0.53
CA THR A 55 -9.72 0.77 -0.53
C THR A 55 -9.14 1.40 0.72
N ALA A 56 -9.42 0.84 1.90
CA ALA A 56 -8.83 1.30 3.15
C ALA A 56 -7.30 1.17 3.08
N PHE A 57 -6.80 0.00 2.65
CA PHE A 57 -5.37 -0.27 2.53
C PHE A 57 -4.65 0.74 1.61
N VAL A 58 -5.20 0.97 0.41
CA VAL A 58 -4.67 1.96 -0.55
C VAL A 58 -4.70 3.37 0.03
N SER A 59 -5.79 3.75 0.71
CA SER A 59 -5.92 5.05 1.37
C SER A 59 -4.85 5.26 2.43
N SER A 60 -4.57 4.26 3.26
CA SER A 60 -3.53 4.32 4.29
C SER A 60 -2.13 4.50 3.68
N ILE A 61 -1.82 3.73 2.62
CA ILE A 61 -0.56 3.90 1.87
C ILE A 61 -0.46 5.32 1.28
N GLY A 62 -1.55 5.85 0.72
CA GLY A 62 -1.57 7.18 0.15
C GLY A 62 -1.35 8.28 1.19
N ARG A 63 -2.00 8.20 2.36
CA ARG A 63 -1.77 9.11 3.49
C ARG A 63 -0.33 9.05 4.00
N MET A 64 0.21 7.85 4.16
CA MET A 64 1.62 7.65 4.56
C MET A 64 2.63 8.27 3.60
N ASN A 65 2.27 8.36 2.31
CA ASN A 65 3.11 8.95 1.27
C ASN A 65 2.76 10.44 1.00
N GLY A 66 1.95 11.08 1.84
CA GLY A 66 1.55 12.48 1.70
C GLY A 66 0.66 12.77 0.48
N ARG A 67 0.04 11.76 -0.13
CA ARG A 67 -0.84 11.92 -1.31
C ARG A 67 -2.27 12.31 -0.97
N TYR A 68 -2.73 12.01 0.25
CA TYR A 68 -4.08 12.27 0.72
C TYR A 68 -4.03 12.80 2.15
N GLY A 69 -4.89 13.76 2.50
CA GLY A 69 -5.01 14.26 3.88
C GLY A 69 -3.82 15.08 4.37
N VAL A 70 -3.04 15.69 3.46
CA VAL A 70 -2.27 16.89 3.82
C VAL A 70 -3.30 18.00 3.99
N GLU A 71 -3.62 18.31 5.25
CA GLU A 71 -4.33 19.54 5.59
C GLU A 71 -3.51 20.70 4.99
N SER A 72 -4.16 21.53 4.18
CA SER A 72 -3.65 22.84 3.78
C SER A 72 -3.82 23.83 4.92
#